data_AF-A0A7J6NAR9-F1
#
_entry.id   AF-A0A7J6NAR9-F1
#
_cell.length_a   1.000
_cell.length_b   1.000
_cell.length_c   1.000
_cell.angle_alpha   90.00
_cell.angle_beta   90.00
_cell.angle_gamma   90.00
#
_symmetry.space_group_name_H-M   'P 1'
#
loop_
_entity.id
_entity.type
_entity.pdbx_description
1 polymer ?
#
loop_
_entity_poly.entity_id
_entity_poly.type
_entity_poly.pdbx_seq_one_letter_code
_entity_poly.pdbx_strand_id
1 'polypeptide(L)'
;RDVTVCSIDPPGCKDIDDALSCEVLPNGNWRIGVHIADVTHFVHPNTAIDKEAAERCTTVYLVERRTDMLPSLLTTDLCSLVGGKDRLCFSVLWEMDANNKKEPFKIVNTQFHKAIINSNAALSYGEAQARIDDKNDHTDLTQSIRRLLKAAMVIRRKRMSGGALELASQEVRFELDSETSDPTDVAEYTMKDTNRLVEEFMLLANTSVAQQILKHFPSN
;
A
#
# COMPACT_ATOMS: atom_id res chain seq x y z
N ARG A 1 -9.37 12.94 6.30
CA ARG A 1 -9.53 12.50 7.70
C ARG A 1 -10.83 11.73 7.91
N ASP A 2 -11.93 12.12 7.27
CA ASP A 2 -13.25 11.50 7.48
C ASP A 2 -13.49 10.22 6.65
N VAL A 3 -12.56 9.87 5.76
CA VAL A 3 -12.63 8.69 4.90
C VAL A 3 -12.09 7.48 5.66
N THR A 4 -12.74 6.33 5.53
CA THR A 4 -12.24 5.07 6.08
C THR A 4 -10.99 4.61 5.33
N VAL A 5 -9.84 4.67 6.00
CA VAL A 5 -8.52 4.31 5.48
C VAL A 5 -7.94 3.17 6.32
N CYS A 6 -7.22 2.25 5.70
CA CYS A 6 -6.41 1.26 6.42
C CYS A 6 -5.12 0.90 5.69
N SER A 7 -4.11 0.47 6.43
CA SER A 7 -2.93 -0.19 5.85
C SER A 7 -3.03 -1.71 5.98
N ILE A 8 -2.37 -2.43 5.08
CA ILE A 8 -2.31 -3.89 5.08
C ILE A 8 -0.86 -4.32 4.84
N ASP A 9 -0.19 -4.76 5.89
CA ASP A 9 1.26 -4.93 5.92
C ASP A 9 1.68 -6.34 6.39
N PRO A 10 2.96 -6.70 6.29
CA PRO A 10 3.50 -7.85 7.00
C PRO A 10 3.31 -7.73 8.53
N PRO A 11 3.17 -8.85 9.25
CA PRO A 11 3.05 -8.82 10.70
C PRO A 11 4.30 -8.21 11.34
N GLY A 12 4.12 -7.25 12.25
CA GLY A 12 5.20 -6.55 12.93
C GLY A 12 5.78 -5.34 12.17
N CYS A 13 5.21 -4.99 11.02
CA CYS A 13 5.58 -3.76 10.29
C CYS A 13 5.35 -2.52 11.16
N LYS A 14 6.33 -1.60 11.16
CA LYS A 14 6.26 -0.32 11.91
C LYS A 14 6.44 0.89 11.00
N ASP A 15 7.09 0.70 9.86
CA ASP A 15 7.34 1.61 8.75
C ASP A 15 6.25 1.39 7.68
N ILE A 16 5.05 1.89 7.98
CA ILE A 16 3.88 1.73 7.11
C ILE A 16 3.91 2.85 6.07
N ASP A 17 4.27 2.50 4.84
CA ASP A 17 4.42 3.45 3.74
C ASP A 17 3.12 3.73 3.00
N ASP A 18 2.21 2.75 2.92
CA ASP A 18 0.98 2.84 2.17
C ASP A 18 -0.27 2.57 2.99
N ALA A 19 -1.36 3.21 2.56
CA ALA A 19 -2.70 2.96 3.07
C ALA A 19 -3.72 3.08 1.93
N LEU A 20 -4.85 2.40 2.08
CA LEU A 20 -5.88 2.24 1.05
C LEU A 20 -7.24 2.72 1.57
N SER A 21 -8.05 3.25 0.65
CA SER A 21 -9.44 3.61 0.93
C SER A 21 -10.35 3.31 -0.26
N CYS A 22 -11.63 3.04 0.02
CA CYS A 22 -12.64 2.89 -1.01
C CYS A 22 -14.00 3.41 -0.53
N GLU A 23 -14.56 4.33 -1.31
CA GLU A 23 -15.88 4.93 -1.08
C GLU A 23 -16.77 4.75 -2.31
N VAL A 24 -18.09 4.64 -2.10
CA VAL A 24 -19.07 4.65 -3.19
C VAL A 24 -19.60 6.07 -3.33
N LEU A 25 -19.46 6.66 -4.51
CA LEU A 25 -19.91 8.00 -4.83
C LEU A 25 -21.41 8.05 -5.12
N PRO A 26 -22.07 9.22 -5.02
CA PRO A 26 -23.51 9.36 -5.28
C PRO A 26 -23.95 8.93 -6.69
N ASN A 27 -23.04 8.99 -7.67
CA ASN A 27 -23.28 8.54 -9.05
C ASN A 27 -23.12 7.02 -9.23
N GLY A 28 -22.77 6.27 -8.17
CA GLY A 28 -22.53 4.83 -8.19
C GLY A 28 -21.11 4.43 -8.57
N ASN A 29 -20.24 5.38 -8.96
CA ASN A 29 -18.81 5.12 -9.17
C ASN A 29 -18.12 4.89 -7.83
N TRP A 30 -16.96 4.26 -7.87
CA TRP A 30 -16.14 4.06 -6.69
C TRP A 30 -14.97 5.04 -6.71
N ARG A 31 -14.74 5.71 -5.58
CA ARG A 31 -13.51 6.45 -5.34
C ARG A 31 -12.56 5.53 -4.59
N ILE A 32 -11.46 5.17 -5.23
CA ILE A 32 -10.39 4.36 -4.62
C ILE A 32 -9.17 5.25 -4.40
N GLY A 33 -8.60 5.20 -3.20
CA GLY A 33 -7.41 5.96 -2.84
C GLY A 33 -6.25 5.05 -2.47
N VAL A 34 -5.07 5.39 -2.97
CA VAL A 34 -3.77 4.97 -2.44
C VAL A 34 -3.14 6.18 -1.78
N HIS A 35 -2.73 6.04 -0.52
CA HIS A 35 -2.15 7.09 0.29
C HIS A 35 -0.74 6.67 0.68
N ILE A 36 0.26 7.40 0.21
CA ILE A 36 1.69 7.11 0.46
C ILE A 36 2.24 8.10 1.48
N ALA A 37 3.04 7.64 2.43
CA ALA A 37 3.71 8.49 3.42
C ALA A 37 4.42 9.69 2.76
N ASP A 38 4.18 10.91 3.27
CA ASP A 38 4.77 12.13 2.68
C ASP A 38 6.18 12.40 3.20
N VAL A 39 7.14 11.57 2.82
CA VAL A 39 8.57 11.75 3.16
C VAL A 39 9.11 13.10 2.66
N THR A 40 8.61 13.58 1.51
CA THR A 40 9.05 14.84 0.88
C THR A 40 8.72 16.09 1.71
N HIS A 41 7.80 15.96 2.68
CA HIS A 41 7.52 17.03 3.63
C HIS A 41 8.67 17.23 4.63
N PHE A 42 9.37 16.15 4.99
CA PHE A 42 10.40 16.16 6.04
C PHE A 42 11.83 16.16 5.48
N VAL A 43 12.04 15.51 4.33
CA VAL A 43 13.35 15.40 3.69
C VAL A 43 13.37 16.36 2.49
N HIS A 44 14.19 17.42 2.60
CA HIS A 44 14.31 18.43 1.55
C HIS A 44 15.61 18.26 0.75
N PRO A 45 15.59 18.60 -0.55
CA PRO A 45 16.76 18.46 -1.42
C PRO A 45 18.01 19.16 -0.87
N ASN A 46 19.18 18.54 -1.07
CA ASN A 46 20.51 19.05 -0.72
C ASN A 46 20.80 19.19 0.79
N THR A 47 19.90 18.70 1.65
CA THR A 47 20.15 18.64 3.10
C THR A 47 21.08 17.46 3.46
N ALA A 48 21.62 17.45 4.67
CA ALA A 48 22.48 16.35 5.13
C ALA A 48 21.72 15.01 5.14
N ILE A 49 20.44 15.02 5.52
CA ILE A 49 19.60 13.82 5.53
C ILE A 49 19.29 13.32 4.12
N ASP A 50 19.07 14.22 3.16
CA ASP A 50 18.88 13.88 1.74
C ASP A 50 20.14 13.24 1.14
N LYS A 51 21.32 13.78 1.45
CA LYS A 51 22.60 13.21 1.02
C LYS A 51 22.83 11.80 1.59
N GLU A 52 22.61 11.62 2.89
CA GLU A 52 22.73 10.29 3.53
C GLU A 52 21.73 9.28 2.92
N ALA A 53 20.47 9.69 2.70
CA ALA A 53 19.46 8.85 2.08
C ALA A 53 19.84 8.47 0.64
N ALA A 54 20.39 9.43 -0.12
CA ALA A 54 20.87 9.19 -1.48
C ALA A 54 22.10 8.28 -1.51
N GLU A 55 22.98 8.32 -0.52
CA GLU A 55 24.12 7.40 -0.38
C GLU A 55 23.67 5.97 -0.03
N ARG A 56 22.64 5.82 0.80
CA ARG A 56 22.08 4.50 1.17
C ARG A 56 21.18 3.89 0.11
N CYS A 57 20.47 4.72 -0.67
CA CYS A 57 19.49 4.38 -1.70
C CYS A 57 18.22 3.64 -1.22
N THR A 58 18.35 2.63 -0.37
CA THR A 58 17.24 1.77 0.08
C THR A 58 17.53 1.21 1.47
N THR A 59 16.47 0.83 2.20
CA THR A 59 16.61 0.02 3.41
C THR A 59 17.03 -1.39 3.03
N VAL A 60 18.01 -1.95 3.75
CA VAL A 60 18.49 -3.33 3.56
C VAL A 60 17.90 -4.22 4.65
N TYR A 61 17.14 -5.23 4.25
CA TYR A 61 16.51 -6.21 5.13
C TYR A 61 17.34 -7.50 5.18
N LEU A 62 17.72 -7.91 6.39
CA LEU A 62 18.38 -9.18 6.69
C LEU A 62 17.54 -9.90 7.76
N VAL A 63 17.80 -11.19 7.97
CA VAL A 63 16.99 -12.04 8.87
C VAL A 63 16.90 -11.44 10.28
N GLU A 64 18.01 -10.98 10.86
CA GLU A 64 18.06 -10.45 12.23
C GLU A 64 18.11 -8.92 12.31
N ARG A 65 18.42 -8.24 11.19
CA ARG A 65 18.68 -6.80 11.21
C ARG A 65 18.11 -6.08 10.01
N ARG A 66 17.72 -4.84 10.25
CA ARG A 66 17.30 -3.89 9.22
C ARG A 66 18.21 -2.68 9.26
N THR A 67 18.78 -2.32 8.12
CA THR A 67 19.60 -1.11 7.98
C THR A 67 18.78 -0.05 7.27
N ASP A 68 18.21 0.88 8.05
CA ASP A 68 17.25 1.85 7.55
C ASP A 68 17.91 2.90 6.62
N MET A 69 17.22 3.23 5.52
CA MET A 69 17.61 4.34 4.64
C MET A 69 17.51 5.69 5.36
N LEU A 70 16.46 5.87 6.16
CA LEU A 70 16.17 7.10 6.90
C LEU A 70 16.23 6.84 8.41
N PRO A 71 16.47 7.89 9.23
CA PRO A 71 16.42 7.76 10.69
C PRO A 71 15.10 7.16 11.19
N SER A 72 15.17 6.32 12.22
CA SER A 72 14.02 5.59 12.77
C SER A 72 12.86 6.47 13.21
N LEU A 73 13.13 7.68 13.71
CA LEU A 73 12.10 8.66 14.08
C LEU A 73 11.23 9.05 12.89
N LEU A 74 11.81 9.18 11.70
CA LEU A 74 11.06 9.48 10.48
C LEU A 74 10.29 8.25 10.00
N THR A 75 10.96 7.11 9.90
CA THR A 75 10.37 5.90 9.28
C THR A 75 9.29 5.25 10.14
N THR A 76 9.45 5.21 11.47
CA THR A 76 8.56 4.43 12.36
C THR A 76 7.52 5.28 13.10
N ASP A 77 7.64 6.61 13.10
CA ASP A 77 6.65 7.49 13.75
C ASP A 77 6.12 8.58 12.82
N LEU A 78 6.98 9.51 12.37
CA LEU A 78 6.51 10.74 11.70
C LEU A 78 5.88 10.47 10.32
N CYS A 79 6.53 9.65 9.50
CA CYS A 79 6.05 9.30 8.16
C CYS A 79 5.10 8.10 8.18
N SER A 80 5.34 7.14 9.08
CA SER A 80 4.55 5.91 9.16
C SER A 80 3.06 6.20 9.32
N LEU A 81 2.25 5.61 8.44
CA LEU A 81 0.79 5.78 8.38
C LEU A 81 0.04 4.96 9.45
N VAL A 82 0.55 4.98 10.68
CA VAL A 82 0.00 4.25 11.82
C VAL A 82 -1.47 4.59 12.12
N GLY A 83 -2.19 3.61 12.66
CA GLY A 83 -3.59 3.76 13.03
C GLY A 83 -3.84 4.80 14.13
N GLY A 84 -4.96 5.52 14.02
CA GLY A 84 -5.48 6.43 15.04
C GLY A 84 -4.77 7.78 15.16
N LYS A 85 -3.80 8.08 14.28
CA LYS A 85 -3.08 9.36 14.26
C LYS A 85 -3.22 10.05 12.91
N ASP A 86 -3.27 11.38 12.95
CA ASP A 86 -3.20 12.19 11.75
C ASP A 86 -1.78 12.10 11.16
N ARG A 87 -1.70 11.80 9.86
CA ARG A 87 -0.46 11.63 9.11
C ARG A 87 -0.52 12.35 7.77
N LEU A 88 0.62 12.96 7.41
CA LEU A 88 0.81 13.58 6.11
C LEU A 88 1.08 12.48 5.08
N CYS A 89 0.33 12.54 3.98
CA CYS A 89 0.48 11.60 2.89
C CYS A 89 0.37 12.30 1.53
N PHE A 90 0.90 11.68 0.50
CA PHE A 90 0.60 11.97 -0.88
C PHE A 90 -0.41 10.94 -1.38
N SER A 91 -1.58 11.39 -1.80
CA SER A 91 -2.68 10.54 -2.24
C SER A 91 -2.82 10.52 -3.76
N VAL A 92 -3.00 9.32 -4.31
CA VAL A 92 -3.50 9.08 -5.66
C VAL A 92 -4.94 8.60 -5.53
N LEU A 93 -5.88 9.36 -6.08
CA LEU A 93 -7.31 9.04 -6.02
C LEU A 93 -7.82 8.76 -7.43
N TRP A 94 -8.52 7.64 -7.60
CA TRP A 94 -9.21 7.29 -8.84
C TRP A 94 -10.71 7.30 -8.63
N GLU A 95 -11.43 7.89 -9.57
CA GLU A 95 -12.85 7.59 -9.77
C GLU A 95 -12.95 6.46 -10.81
N MET A 96 -13.57 5.35 -10.43
CA MET A 96 -13.73 4.17 -11.27
C MET A 96 -15.20 3.82 -11.47
N ASP A 97 -15.58 3.57 -12.72
CA ASP A 97 -16.91 3.09 -13.09
C ASP A 97 -17.05 1.60 -12.77
N ALA A 98 -17.56 1.30 -11.58
CA ALA A 98 -17.78 -0.06 -11.10
C ALA A 98 -18.88 -0.82 -11.87
N ASN A 99 -19.75 -0.11 -12.60
CA ASN A 99 -20.91 -0.67 -13.29
C ASN A 99 -20.71 -0.79 -14.80
N ASN A 100 -19.53 -0.43 -15.31
CA ASN A 100 -19.22 -0.52 -16.71
C ASN A 100 -19.27 -1.97 -17.21
N LYS A 101 -20.23 -2.29 -18.09
CA LYS A 101 -20.43 -3.66 -18.58
C LYS A 101 -19.31 -4.17 -19.47
N LYS A 102 -18.60 -3.28 -20.18
CA LYS A 102 -17.53 -3.65 -21.13
C LYS A 102 -16.17 -3.68 -20.46
N GLU A 103 -15.92 -2.72 -19.58
CA GLU A 103 -14.64 -2.54 -18.90
C GLU A 103 -14.88 -2.19 -17.43
N PRO A 104 -15.23 -3.17 -16.58
CA PRO A 104 -15.52 -2.92 -15.17
C PRO A 104 -14.34 -2.24 -14.48
N PHE A 105 -14.63 -1.25 -13.62
CA PHE A 105 -13.63 -0.41 -12.97
C PHE A 105 -12.76 0.41 -13.93
N LYS A 106 -13.31 0.80 -15.08
CA LYS A 106 -12.67 1.79 -15.95
C LYS A 106 -12.42 3.08 -15.16
N ILE A 107 -11.18 3.58 -15.20
CA ILE A 107 -10.82 4.86 -14.60
C ILE A 107 -11.48 5.99 -15.39
N VAL A 108 -12.29 6.77 -14.68
CA VAL A 108 -12.98 7.96 -15.19
C VAL A 108 -12.12 9.20 -14.96
N ASN A 109 -11.48 9.28 -13.79
CA ASN A 109 -10.65 10.41 -13.40
C ASN A 109 -9.54 9.97 -12.44
N THR A 110 -8.40 10.67 -12.49
CA THR A 110 -7.25 10.45 -11.59
C THR A 110 -6.84 11.79 -11.00
N GLN A 111 -6.63 11.82 -9.69
CA GLN A 111 -6.23 13.01 -8.94
C GLN A 111 -5.02 12.73 -8.05
N PHE A 112 -4.17 13.73 -7.89
CA PHE A 112 -2.91 13.67 -7.13
C PHE A 112 -2.88 14.81 -6.13
N HIS A 113 -2.82 14.51 -4.83
CA HIS A 113 -2.93 15.52 -3.78
C HIS A 113 -2.02 15.21 -2.57
N LYS A 114 -1.36 16.23 -2.03
CA LYS A 114 -0.94 16.18 -0.62
C LYS A 114 -2.17 16.24 0.27
N ALA A 115 -2.23 15.37 1.26
CA ALA A 115 -3.40 15.19 2.11
C ALA A 115 -3.02 14.82 3.55
N ILE A 116 -4.01 14.90 4.44
CA ILE A 116 -3.90 14.40 5.82
C ILE A 116 -4.94 13.31 6.01
N ILE A 117 -4.47 12.11 6.34
CA ILE A 117 -5.30 10.95 6.66
C ILE A 117 -5.21 10.64 8.15
N ASN A 118 -6.21 9.91 8.65
CA ASN A 118 -6.17 9.24 9.94
C ASN A 118 -6.51 7.78 9.65
N SER A 119 -5.52 6.89 9.69
CA SER A 119 -5.75 5.48 9.37
C SER A 119 -6.62 4.86 10.45
N ASN A 120 -7.73 4.23 10.08
CA ASN A 120 -8.65 3.60 11.02
C ASN A 120 -8.07 2.29 11.59
N ALA A 121 -7.19 1.63 10.83
CA ALA A 121 -6.54 0.40 11.23
C ALA A 121 -5.22 0.19 10.49
N ALA A 122 -4.22 -0.33 11.20
CA ALA A 122 -3.05 -0.98 10.62
C ALA A 122 -3.25 -2.49 10.77
N LEU A 123 -3.41 -3.20 9.65
CA LEU A 123 -3.74 -4.62 9.63
C LEU A 123 -2.57 -5.43 9.09
N SER A 124 -2.36 -6.61 9.63
CA SER A 124 -1.57 -7.62 8.94
C SER A 124 -2.35 -8.23 7.76
N TYR A 125 -1.65 -8.81 6.78
CA TYR A 125 -2.28 -9.58 5.70
C TYR A 125 -3.25 -10.65 6.20
N GLY A 126 -2.94 -11.30 7.32
CA GLY A 126 -3.80 -12.32 7.94
C GLY A 126 -5.06 -11.74 8.56
N GLU A 127 -4.96 -10.63 9.29
CA GLU A 127 -6.11 -9.95 9.90
C GLU A 127 -7.05 -9.37 8.84
N ALA A 128 -6.49 -8.77 7.79
CA ALA A 128 -7.28 -8.27 6.66
C ALA A 128 -8.02 -9.43 5.95
N GLN A 129 -7.37 -10.58 5.75
CA GLN A 129 -8.00 -11.74 5.12
C GLN A 129 -9.14 -12.29 6.00
N ALA A 130 -8.91 -12.45 7.31
CA ALA A 130 -9.93 -12.93 8.23
C ALA A 130 -11.18 -12.02 8.24
N ARG A 131 -10.98 -10.69 8.17
CA ARG A 131 -12.10 -9.72 8.04
C ARG A 131 -12.86 -9.89 6.72
N ILE A 132 -12.15 -10.07 5.61
CA ILE A 132 -12.78 -10.30 4.31
C ILE A 132 -13.67 -11.54 4.37
N ASP A 133 -13.18 -12.62 4.97
CA ASP A 133 -13.84 -13.93 5.01
C ASP A 133 -15.03 -13.99 6.00
N ASP A 134 -15.02 -13.18 7.07
CA ASP A 134 -16.12 -13.13 8.04
C ASP A 134 -17.35 -12.40 7.49
N LYS A 135 -18.26 -13.15 6.87
CA LYS A 135 -19.50 -12.65 6.27
C LYS A 135 -20.41 -11.85 7.22
N ASN A 136 -20.25 -11.97 8.54
CA ASN A 136 -21.06 -11.26 9.53
C ASN A 136 -20.49 -9.88 9.89
N ASP A 137 -19.23 -9.61 9.58
CA ASP A 137 -18.62 -8.29 9.79
C ASP A 137 -19.08 -7.33 8.67
N HIS A 138 -19.91 -6.37 9.04
CA HIS A 138 -20.44 -5.33 8.15
C HIS A 138 -19.92 -3.93 8.47
N THR A 139 -18.84 -3.81 9.26
CA THR A 139 -18.21 -2.52 9.56
C THR A 139 -17.74 -1.81 8.28
N ASP A 140 -17.70 -0.48 8.29
CA ASP A 140 -17.30 0.32 7.13
C ASP A 140 -15.89 -0.05 6.63
N LEU A 141 -14.97 -0.32 7.55
CA LEU A 141 -13.63 -0.81 7.25
C LEU A 141 -13.67 -2.12 6.46
N THR A 142 -14.39 -3.11 6.95
CA THR A 142 -14.48 -4.42 6.30
C THR A 142 -15.18 -4.33 4.94
N GLN A 143 -16.22 -3.49 4.81
CA GLN A 143 -16.84 -3.22 3.51
C GLN A 143 -15.87 -2.54 2.54
N SER A 144 -15.07 -1.58 3.01
CA SER A 144 -14.04 -0.90 2.22
C SER A 144 -13.01 -1.91 1.69
N ILE A 145 -12.47 -2.78 2.55
CA ILE A 145 -11.49 -3.82 2.17
C ILE A 145 -12.09 -4.80 1.15
N ARG A 146 -13.35 -5.24 1.32
CA ARG A 146 -14.01 -6.12 0.35
C ARG A 146 -14.22 -5.46 -1.01
N ARG A 147 -14.54 -4.16 -1.03
CA ARG A 147 -14.63 -3.39 -2.28
C ARG A 147 -13.25 -3.31 -2.94
N LEU A 148 -12.21 -2.98 -2.19
CA LEU A 148 -10.83 -2.98 -2.67
C LEU A 148 -10.46 -4.33 -3.28
N LEU A 149 -10.73 -5.44 -2.60
CA LEU A 149 -10.45 -6.79 -3.12
C LEU A 149 -11.17 -7.05 -4.45
N LYS A 150 -12.47 -6.71 -4.52
CA LYS A 150 -13.26 -6.90 -5.74
C LYS A 150 -12.69 -6.13 -6.92
N ALA A 151 -12.27 -4.89 -6.70
CA ALA A 151 -11.64 -4.06 -7.74
C ALA A 151 -10.27 -4.63 -8.14
N ALA A 152 -9.42 -4.98 -7.17
CA ALA A 152 -8.11 -5.57 -7.40
C ALA A 152 -8.17 -6.86 -8.24
N MET A 153 -9.14 -7.75 -7.98
CA MET A 153 -9.33 -8.96 -8.78
C MET A 153 -9.62 -8.66 -10.27
N VAL A 154 -10.37 -7.60 -10.57
CA VAL A 154 -10.66 -7.18 -11.95
C VAL A 154 -9.42 -6.57 -12.59
N ILE A 155 -8.73 -5.68 -11.87
CA ILE A 155 -7.49 -5.04 -12.33
C ILE A 155 -6.43 -6.11 -12.66
N ARG A 156 -6.24 -7.08 -11.76
CA ARG A 156 -5.35 -8.23 -11.98
C ARG A 156 -5.72 -9.01 -13.22
N ARG A 157 -6.99 -9.39 -13.37
CA ARG A 157 -7.44 -10.17 -14.54
C ARG A 157 -7.13 -9.43 -15.84
N LYS A 158 -7.36 -8.11 -15.88
CA LYS A 158 -7.02 -7.27 -17.03
C LYS A 158 -5.52 -7.26 -17.28
N ARG A 159 -4.70 -7.04 -16.24
CA ARG A 159 -3.23 -7.05 -16.31
C ARG A 159 -2.69 -8.38 -16.85
N MET A 160 -3.14 -9.50 -16.31
CA MET A 160 -2.73 -10.84 -16.77
C MET A 160 -3.20 -11.14 -18.20
N SER A 161 -4.43 -10.78 -18.56
CA SER A 161 -4.91 -10.92 -19.95
C SER A 161 -4.15 -10.03 -20.94
N GLY A 162 -3.53 -8.95 -20.46
CA GLY A 162 -2.64 -8.08 -21.23
C GLY A 162 -1.22 -8.62 -21.40
N GLY A 163 -0.93 -9.83 -20.93
CA GLY A 163 0.38 -10.48 -21.09
C GLY A 163 1.37 -10.20 -19.96
N ALA A 164 0.91 -9.73 -18.80
CA ALA A 164 1.78 -9.60 -17.63
C ALA A 164 2.30 -10.98 -17.18
N LEU A 165 3.57 -11.01 -16.77
CA LEU A 165 4.22 -12.20 -16.24
C LEU A 165 4.24 -12.15 -14.72
N GLU A 166 3.94 -13.28 -14.09
CA GLU A 166 4.10 -13.50 -12.65
C GLU A 166 5.23 -14.51 -12.47
N LEU A 167 6.39 -14.03 -12.00
CA LEU A 167 7.54 -14.87 -11.70
C LEU A 167 7.53 -15.13 -10.19
N ALA A 168 7.10 -16.33 -9.79
CA ALA A 168 7.10 -16.70 -8.39
C ALA A 168 8.53 -17.07 -7.94
N SER A 169 9.06 -16.36 -6.95
CA SER A 169 10.17 -16.84 -6.13
C SER A 169 9.62 -17.44 -4.85
N GLN A 170 10.10 -18.62 -4.45
CA GLN A 170 9.81 -19.13 -3.12
C GLN A 170 10.54 -18.27 -2.10
N GLU A 171 9.79 -17.44 -1.39
CA GLU A 171 10.30 -16.74 -0.22
C GLU A 171 10.16 -17.62 1.02
N VAL A 172 11.23 -17.66 1.80
CA VAL A 172 11.34 -18.47 3.00
C VAL A 172 11.50 -17.55 4.19
N ARG A 173 10.78 -17.82 5.27
CA ARG A 173 10.86 -17.08 6.54
C ARG A 173 11.43 -17.98 7.62
N PHE A 174 12.40 -17.47 8.37
CA PHE A 174 12.94 -18.13 9.55
C PHE A 174 12.13 -17.72 10.77
N GLU A 175 11.76 -18.70 11.60
CA GLU A 175 11.34 -18.46 12.97
C GLU A 175 12.59 -18.50 13.84
N LEU A 176 12.79 -17.46 14.66
CA LEU A 176 13.94 -17.33 15.54
C LEU A 176 13.49 -17.49 16.99
N ASP A 177 14.33 -18.13 17.80
CA ASP A 177 14.15 -18.18 19.25
C ASP A 177 14.20 -16.77 19.84
N SER A 178 13.24 -16.46 20.72
CA SER A 178 13.10 -15.12 21.28
C SER A 178 14.22 -14.72 22.25
N GLU A 179 14.95 -15.68 22.83
CA GLU A 179 16.03 -15.44 23.78
C GLU A 179 17.41 -15.52 23.10
N THR A 180 17.64 -16.53 22.25
CA THR A 180 18.95 -16.77 21.64
C THR A 180 19.09 -16.18 20.23
N SER A 181 17.99 -15.83 19.57
CA SER A 181 17.92 -15.46 18.14
C SER A 181 18.35 -16.58 17.18
N ASP A 182 18.53 -17.81 17.65
CA ASP A 182 18.85 -18.94 16.79
C ASP A 182 17.62 -19.36 15.97
N PRO A 183 17.78 -19.76 14.69
CA PRO A 183 16.66 -20.21 13.87
C PRO A 183 16.10 -21.55 14.38
N THR A 184 14.83 -21.55 14.78
CA THR A 184 14.11 -22.73 15.30
C THR A 184 13.33 -23.45 14.22
N ASP A 185 12.81 -22.72 13.23
CA ASP A 185 12.03 -23.29 12.14
C ASP A 185 12.15 -22.47 10.84
N VAL A 186 11.73 -23.07 9.74
CA VAL A 186 11.74 -22.51 8.40
C VAL A 186 10.36 -22.70 7.77
N ALA A 187 9.64 -21.61 7.58
CA ALA A 187 8.29 -21.60 7.01
C ALA A 187 8.28 -21.00 5.60
N GLU A 188 7.49 -21.60 4.70
CA GLU A 188 7.23 -21.02 3.38
C GLU A 188 6.28 -19.81 3.51
N TYR A 189 6.61 -18.71 2.83
CA TYR A 189 5.72 -17.56 2.77
C TYR A 189 4.55 -17.83 1.81
N THR A 190 3.36 -18.02 2.36
CA THR A 190 2.14 -18.24 1.55
C THR A 190 1.48 -16.91 1.20
N MET A 191 1.43 -16.59 -0.09
CA MET A 191 0.70 -15.42 -0.62
C MET A 191 -0.82 -15.57 -0.42
N LYS A 192 -1.44 -14.54 0.15
CA LYS A 192 -2.91 -14.42 0.33
C LYS A 192 -3.51 -13.49 -0.71
N ASP A 193 -4.84 -13.47 -0.82
CA ASP A 193 -5.53 -12.54 -1.71
C ASP A 193 -5.35 -11.08 -1.27
N THR A 194 -5.14 -10.84 0.03
CA THR A 194 -4.76 -9.52 0.55
C THR A 194 -3.39 -9.04 0.07
N ASN A 195 -2.41 -9.94 -0.14
CA ASN A 195 -1.14 -9.57 -0.78
C ASN A 195 -1.37 -9.05 -2.20
N ARG A 196 -2.15 -9.79 -2.98
CA ARG A 196 -2.50 -9.41 -4.36
C ARG A 196 -3.32 -8.13 -4.41
N LEU A 197 -4.20 -7.90 -3.43
CA LEU A 197 -4.96 -6.66 -3.32
C LEU A 197 -4.02 -5.45 -3.26
N VAL A 198 -3.05 -5.46 -2.34
CA VAL A 198 -2.07 -4.38 -2.19
C VAL A 198 -1.21 -4.27 -3.45
N GLU A 199 -0.72 -5.40 -3.98
CA GLU A 199 0.09 -5.45 -5.22
C GLU A 199 -0.57 -4.70 -6.39
N GLU A 200 -1.84 -4.98 -6.70
CA GLU A 200 -2.51 -4.37 -7.85
C GLU A 200 -2.70 -2.86 -7.70
N PHE A 201 -2.97 -2.37 -6.48
CA PHE A 201 -3.13 -0.93 -6.25
C PHE A 201 -1.79 -0.19 -6.24
N MET A 202 -0.71 -0.81 -5.74
CA MET A 202 0.63 -0.24 -5.85
C MET A 202 1.09 -0.17 -7.32
N LEU A 203 0.85 -1.22 -8.11
CA LEU A 203 1.13 -1.20 -9.54
C LEU A 203 0.33 -0.11 -10.27
N LEU A 204 -0.94 0.05 -9.91
CA LEU A 204 -1.78 1.09 -10.51
C LEU A 204 -1.34 2.50 -10.12
N ALA A 205 -0.96 2.72 -8.85
CA ALA A 205 -0.39 3.96 -8.34
C ALA A 205 0.86 4.33 -9.14
N ASN A 206 1.83 3.41 -9.21
CA ASN A 206 3.09 3.61 -9.92
C ASN A 206 2.87 3.94 -11.40
N THR A 207 1.98 3.21 -12.07
CA THR A 207 1.67 3.44 -13.49
C THR A 207 1.03 4.83 -13.70
N SER A 208 0.08 5.22 -12.82
CA SER A 208 -0.60 6.51 -12.91
C SER A 208 0.36 7.68 -12.65
N VAL A 209 1.22 7.55 -11.65
CA VAL A 209 2.25 8.56 -11.32
C VAL A 209 3.28 8.66 -12.44
N ALA A 210 3.76 7.54 -12.99
CA ALA A 210 4.71 7.54 -14.10
C ALA A 210 4.17 8.28 -15.33
N GLN A 211 2.91 8.03 -15.71
CA GLN A 211 2.24 8.74 -16.79
C GLN A 211 2.13 10.25 -16.52
N GLN A 212 1.79 10.62 -15.28
CA GLN A 212 1.65 12.02 -14.89
C GLN A 212 3.00 12.76 -14.91
N ILE A 213 4.06 12.14 -14.40
CA ILE A 213 5.41 12.73 -14.39
C ILE A 213 5.91 12.88 -15.83
N LEU A 214 5.79 11.85 -16.67
CA LEU A 214 6.21 11.93 -18.08
C LEU A 214 5.48 13.02 -18.85
N LYS A 215 4.18 13.20 -18.60
CA LYS A 215 3.37 14.26 -19.21
C LYS A 215 3.82 15.65 -18.76
N HIS A 216 4.22 15.82 -17.50
CA HIS A 216 4.55 17.13 -16.92
C HIS A 216 6.02 17.53 -17.12
N PHE A 217 6.92 16.54 -17.10
CA PHE A 217 8.35 16.69 -17.33
C PHE A 217 8.80 15.80 -18.49
N PRO A 218 8.35 16.10 -19.73
CA PRO A 218 8.82 15.35 -20.89
C PRO A 218 10.32 15.59 -21.07
N SER A 219 11.07 14.51 -21.21
CA SER A 219 12.46 14.57 -21.63
C SER A 219 12.50 15.06 -23.10
N ASN A 220 12.85 16.33 -23.31
CA ASN A 220 13.30 16.78 -24.63
C ASN A 220 14.71 16.26 -24.91
#